data_AF-A0A6L4B1R8-F1
#
_entry.id   AF-A0A6L4B1R8-F1
#
_cell.length_a   1.000
_cell.length_b   1.000
_cell.length_c   1.000
_cell.angle_alpha   90.00
_cell.angle_beta   90.00
_cell.angle_gamma   90.00
#
_symmetry.space_group_name_H-M   'P 1'
#
loop_
_entity.id
_entity.type
_entity.pdbx_description
1 polymer ?
#
loop_
_entity_poly.entity_id
_entity_poly.type
_entity_poly.pdbx_seq_one_letter_code
_entity_poly.pdbx_strand_id
1 'polypeptide(L)'
;MSPTPRSIRRLPSTGRRRRLAVLAGLVAMSLAATTRAQPDAEAVRRFLAEGPSLLLPAAERERLVAAGGPEQAAAVAAFLAADPIPETADNELAAALERRARLVAEAGLSPFDDRARLLFLHGAPAERVGVECHETYVPLEVWRYGIDPAAPTLLLYRPAVGRHYRAWYPTASKRALYTDEMEYLLEQIEELRGRISGKRIDLAICPEAKRIDEVTGVSGLFGFRRDRMRDADVARWFTPPADLAAWVRSALAPAPAGGPEPLPEPRLAIGFPERRDQRLTTRFRLELPAGTPLEAVDAGGGREVRVAVAGTIDRPDGIFEEFRTRFVFAPPAAWSPPVLLVERALRPEVSSRISRRATNDSPGRRVHVARGFTVPA
;
A
#
# COMPACT_ATOMS: atom_id res chain seq x y z
N MET A 1 -6.55 -63.56 -42.65
CA MET A 1 -6.21 -64.81 -41.92
C MET A 1 -4.70 -64.95 -41.94
N SER A 2 -4.08 -64.92 -40.76
CA SER A 2 -2.67 -65.17 -40.41
C SER A 2 -2.13 -66.48 -41.03
N PRO A 3 -0.80 -66.75 -41.16
CA PRO A 3 0.23 -66.52 -40.13
C PRO A 3 1.68 -66.16 -40.57
N THR A 4 2.42 -65.61 -39.60
CA THR A 4 3.85 -65.81 -39.18
C THR A 4 4.67 -66.96 -39.81
N PRO A 5 6.00 -67.14 -39.57
CA PRO A 5 7.04 -66.29 -38.92
C PRO A 5 8.49 -66.40 -39.54
N ARG A 6 9.44 -65.68 -38.90
CA ARG A 6 10.86 -66.04 -38.60
C ARG A 6 11.81 -66.51 -39.71
N SER A 7 12.95 -65.82 -39.82
CA SER A 7 14.25 -66.48 -40.08
C SER A 7 15.43 -65.72 -39.47
N ILE A 8 16.31 -66.50 -38.88
CA ILE A 8 17.51 -66.17 -38.10
C ILE A 8 18.72 -66.18 -39.05
N ARG A 9 19.66 -65.23 -38.94
CA ARG A 9 21.05 -65.46 -39.38
C ARG A 9 22.08 -65.02 -38.34
N ARG A 10 22.95 -66.01 -38.05
CA ARG A 10 24.16 -66.05 -37.21
C ARG A 10 25.28 -65.19 -37.84
N LEU A 11 26.05 -64.43 -37.03
CA LEU A 11 27.47 -64.64 -36.59
C LEU A 11 28.53 -64.69 -37.73
N PRO A 12 29.85 -64.51 -37.48
CA PRO A 12 30.58 -63.68 -36.50
C PRO A 12 31.85 -62.98 -37.10
N SER A 13 32.65 -62.38 -36.21
CA SER A 13 34.14 -62.32 -36.23
C SER A 13 34.82 -61.24 -37.09
N THR A 14 35.42 -60.25 -36.41
CA THR A 14 36.87 -60.08 -36.14
C THR A 14 37.60 -59.25 -37.19
N GLY A 15 38.05 -58.06 -36.80
CA GLY A 15 38.80 -57.17 -37.68
C GLY A 15 39.47 -56.00 -36.94
N ARG A 16 40.50 -56.32 -36.16
CA ARG A 16 41.70 -55.52 -35.85
C ARG A 16 41.70 -54.00 -36.14
N ARG A 17 41.81 -53.25 -35.03
CA ARG A 17 42.77 -52.15 -34.75
C ARG A 17 43.21 -51.26 -35.93
N ARG A 18 42.83 -49.98 -35.91
CA ARG A 18 43.77 -48.86 -36.04
C ARG A 18 43.35 -47.70 -35.14
N ARG A 19 44.33 -47.24 -34.36
CA ARG A 19 44.28 -46.05 -33.51
C ARG A 19 44.22 -44.82 -34.41
N LEU A 20 43.26 -43.94 -34.18
CA LEU A 20 43.33 -42.53 -34.54
C LEU A 20 42.74 -41.77 -33.35
N ALA A 21 43.65 -41.25 -32.53
CA ALA A 21 43.33 -40.31 -31.48
C ALA A 21 42.91 -39.00 -32.16
N VAL A 22 41.61 -38.76 -32.24
CA VAL A 22 41.06 -37.42 -32.43
C VAL A 22 40.74 -36.92 -31.04
N LEU A 23 41.51 -35.91 -30.60
CA LEU A 23 41.23 -35.16 -29.37
C LEU A 23 39.81 -34.61 -29.45
N ALA A 24 38.91 -35.23 -28.69
CA ALA A 24 37.61 -34.66 -28.35
C ALA A 24 37.84 -33.58 -27.27
N GLY A 25 38.21 -32.39 -27.72
CA GLY A 25 38.15 -31.17 -26.92
C GLY A 25 36.74 -30.59 -26.93
N LEU A 26 35.74 -31.37 -26.49
CA LEU A 26 34.42 -30.81 -26.18
C LEU A 26 34.51 -30.21 -24.78
N VAL A 27 34.86 -28.94 -24.74
CA VAL A 27 34.57 -28.08 -23.58
C VAL A 27 33.05 -28.08 -23.45
N ALA A 28 32.54 -28.91 -22.55
CA ALA A 28 31.19 -28.80 -22.05
C ALA A 28 31.11 -27.47 -21.30
N MET A 29 30.79 -26.40 -22.02
CA MET A 29 30.17 -25.22 -21.43
C MET A 29 28.83 -25.69 -20.86
N SER A 30 28.86 -26.15 -19.61
CA SER A 30 27.70 -26.19 -18.77
C SER A 30 27.23 -24.74 -18.61
N LEU A 31 26.38 -24.30 -19.54
CA LEU A 31 25.41 -23.25 -19.26
C LEU A 31 24.56 -23.78 -18.11
N ALA A 32 25.02 -23.52 -16.88
CA ALA A 32 24.14 -23.42 -15.74
C ALA A 32 23.20 -22.26 -16.09
N ALA A 33 22.12 -22.58 -16.81
CA ALA A 33 20.97 -21.71 -16.87
C ALA A 33 20.49 -21.62 -15.43
N THR A 34 20.94 -20.56 -14.74
CA THR A 34 20.42 -20.19 -13.45
C THR A 34 18.94 -19.94 -13.68
N THR A 35 18.12 -20.95 -13.41
CA THR A 35 16.66 -20.84 -13.48
C THR A 35 16.30 -19.80 -12.43
N ARG A 36 16.24 -18.52 -12.82
CA ARG A 36 15.78 -17.44 -11.94
C ARG A 36 14.40 -17.86 -11.47
N ALA A 37 14.26 -18.08 -10.17
CA ALA A 37 12.98 -18.41 -9.57
C ALA A 37 11.98 -17.34 -10.03
N GLN A 38 10.95 -17.76 -10.77
CA GLN A 38 9.88 -16.85 -11.13
C GLN A 38 9.21 -16.36 -9.85
N PRO A 39 8.83 -15.08 -9.78
CA PRO A 39 8.11 -14.57 -8.63
C PRO A 39 6.78 -15.30 -8.56
N ASP A 40 6.37 -15.67 -7.36
CA ASP A 40 5.07 -16.28 -7.16
C ASP A 40 3.94 -15.25 -7.43
N ALA A 41 2.71 -15.76 -7.53
CA ALA A 41 1.55 -14.90 -7.76
C ALA A 41 1.35 -13.84 -6.64
N GLU A 42 1.84 -14.12 -5.43
CA GLU A 42 1.82 -13.18 -4.30
C GLU A 42 2.71 -11.96 -4.57
N ALA A 43 3.95 -12.20 -4.99
CA ALA A 43 4.94 -11.18 -5.30
C ALA A 43 4.47 -10.27 -6.45
N VAL A 44 3.93 -10.86 -7.53
CA VAL A 44 3.36 -10.09 -8.65
C VAL A 44 2.21 -9.21 -8.19
N ARG A 45 1.28 -9.74 -7.38
CA ARG A 45 0.17 -8.95 -6.86
C ARG A 45 0.66 -7.84 -5.92
N ARG A 46 1.60 -8.12 -5.02
CA ARG A 46 2.18 -7.09 -4.13
C ARG A 46 2.84 -5.99 -4.93
N PHE A 47 3.60 -6.34 -5.96
CA PHE A 47 4.22 -5.37 -6.87
C PHE A 47 3.19 -4.42 -7.49
N LEU A 48 2.11 -4.97 -8.03
CA LEU A 48 1.07 -4.19 -8.71
C LEU A 48 0.22 -3.36 -7.75
N ALA A 49 -0.09 -3.88 -6.57
CA ALA A 49 -1.09 -3.31 -5.66
C ALA A 49 -0.53 -2.55 -4.46
N GLU A 50 0.74 -2.72 -4.08
CA GLU A 50 1.29 -2.18 -2.81
C GLU A 50 2.30 -1.05 -2.99
N GLY A 51 2.38 -0.48 -4.19
CA GLY A 51 3.22 0.70 -4.46
C GLY A 51 4.38 0.50 -5.42
N PRO A 52 5.09 -0.64 -5.50
CA PRO A 52 6.26 -0.77 -6.39
C PRO A 52 5.98 -0.41 -7.86
N SER A 53 4.80 -0.76 -8.36
CA SER A 53 4.36 -0.36 -9.71
C SER A 53 4.32 1.15 -9.92
N LEU A 54 4.15 1.97 -8.88
CA LEU A 54 4.15 3.44 -8.96
C LEU A 54 5.50 4.01 -9.43
N LEU A 55 6.59 3.22 -9.34
CA LEU A 55 7.90 3.59 -9.87
C LEU A 55 8.03 3.37 -11.38
N LEU A 56 7.01 2.79 -12.02
CA LEU A 56 6.95 2.60 -13.47
C LEU A 56 6.09 3.67 -14.14
N PRO A 57 6.46 4.12 -15.36
CA PRO A 57 5.58 4.94 -16.20
C PRO A 57 4.18 4.34 -16.36
N ALA A 58 3.16 5.18 -16.50
CA ALA A 58 1.77 4.73 -16.60
C ALA A 58 1.55 3.73 -17.74
N ALA A 59 2.08 4.01 -18.93
CA ALA A 59 2.01 3.11 -20.09
C ALA A 59 2.72 1.76 -19.85
N GLU A 60 3.75 1.72 -19.00
CA GLU A 60 4.41 0.46 -18.64
C GLU A 60 3.59 -0.34 -17.64
N ARG A 61 2.98 0.31 -16.64
CA ARG A 61 2.03 -0.35 -15.73
C ARG A 61 0.86 -0.97 -16.49
N GLU A 62 0.28 -0.24 -17.43
CA GLU A 62 -0.83 -0.74 -18.26
C GLU A 62 -0.42 -1.96 -19.08
N ARG A 63 0.76 -1.93 -19.71
CA ARG A 63 1.33 -3.08 -20.42
C ARG A 63 1.54 -4.28 -19.49
N LEU A 64 2.08 -4.06 -18.29
CA LEU A 64 2.28 -5.12 -17.30
C LEU A 64 0.95 -5.77 -16.88
N VAL A 65 -0.07 -4.97 -16.62
CA VAL A 65 -1.41 -5.47 -16.27
C VAL A 65 -2.01 -6.26 -17.43
N ALA A 66 -1.86 -5.77 -18.67
CA ALA A 66 -2.39 -6.41 -19.87
C ALA A 66 -1.68 -7.74 -20.22
N ALA A 67 -0.37 -7.85 -19.99
CA ALA A 67 0.41 -9.05 -20.29
C ALA A 67 -0.09 -10.28 -19.50
N GLY A 68 -0.33 -10.11 -18.20
CA GLY A 68 -0.76 -11.19 -17.30
C GLY A 68 0.21 -12.39 -17.23
N GLY A 69 -0.15 -13.37 -16.40
CA GLY A 69 0.48 -14.70 -16.40
C GLY A 69 2.03 -14.70 -16.27
N PRO A 70 2.73 -15.59 -16.99
CA PRO A 70 4.19 -15.72 -16.91
C PRO A 70 4.98 -14.51 -17.40
N GLU A 71 4.46 -13.78 -18.40
CA GLU A 71 5.14 -12.59 -18.95
C GLU A 71 5.14 -11.45 -17.93
N GLN A 72 4.01 -11.19 -17.29
CA GLN A 72 3.90 -10.25 -16.18
C GLN A 72 4.84 -10.64 -15.03
N ALA A 73 4.88 -11.93 -14.67
CA ALA A 73 5.78 -12.41 -13.62
C ALA A 73 7.26 -12.19 -13.98
N ALA A 74 7.65 -12.48 -15.23
CA ALA A 74 9.01 -12.27 -15.69
C ALA A 74 9.41 -10.78 -15.67
N ALA A 75 8.51 -9.89 -16.10
CA ALA A 75 8.77 -8.45 -16.11
C ALA A 75 8.85 -7.87 -14.69
N VAL A 76 8.01 -8.33 -13.76
CA VAL A 76 8.10 -7.96 -12.34
C VAL A 76 9.43 -8.42 -11.74
N ALA A 77 9.85 -9.66 -11.98
CA ALA A 77 11.15 -10.14 -11.48
C ALA A 77 12.32 -9.39 -12.11
N ALA A 78 12.24 -9.04 -13.40
CA ALA A 78 13.27 -8.23 -14.05
C ALA A 78 13.41 -6.85 -13.40
N PHE A 79 12.29 -6.18 -13.10
CA PHE A 79 12.30 -4.90 -12.38
C PHE A 79 12.90 -5.03 -10.98
N LEU A 80 12.46 -6.02 -10.20
CA LEU A 80 12.93 -6.22 -8.83
C LEU A 80 14.41 -6.62 -8.74
N ALA A 81 14.95 -7.21 -9.81
CA ALA A 81 16.37 -7.56 -9.90
C ALA A 81 17.25 -6.45 -10.48
N ALA A 82 16.66 -5.39 -11.04
CA ALA A 82 17.39 -4.29 -11.65
C ALA A 82 17.78 -3.27 -10.58
N ASP A 83 18.93 -3.48 -9.93
CA ASP A 83 19.45 -2.50 -8.98
C ASP A 83 19.92 -1.22 -9.71
N PRO A 84 19.37 -0.05 -9.39
CA PRO A 84 19.83 1.22 -9.93
C PRO A 84 21.15 1.73 -9.33
N ILE A 85 21.68 1.10 -8.28
CA ILE A 85 22.93 1.45 -7.59
C ILE A 85 23.83 0.19 -7.60
N PRO A 86 24.51 -0.12 -8.72
CA PRO A 86 25.29 -1.35 -8.84
C PRO A 86 26.61 -1.33 -8.05
N GLU A 87 26.95 -0.22 -7.39
CA GLU A 87 28.19 -0.06 -6.64
C GLU A 87 28.24 -0.91 -5.35
N THR A 88 27.11 -1.44 -4.93
CA THR A 88 26.89 -2.24 -3.73
C THR A 88 26.56 -3.68 -4.09
N ALA A 89 26.91 -4.60 -3.18
CA ALA A 89 26.66 -6.03 -3.40
C ALA A 89 25.21 -6.44 -3.05
N ASP A 90 24.53 -5.63 -2.25
CA ASP A 90 23.15 -5.85 -1.85
C ASP A 90 22.20 -5.32 -2.93
N ASN A 91 20.90 -5.67 -2.83
CA ASN A 91 19.88 -5.09 -3.70
C ASN A 91 19.21 -3.91 -2.98
N GLU A 92 19.74 -2.70 -3.19
CA GLU A 92 19.26 -1.49 -2.52
C GLU A 92 17.82 -1.14 -2.92
N LEU A 93 17.42 -1.46 -4.16
CA LEU A 93 16.04 -1.27 -4.60
C LEU A 93 15.08 -2.10 -3.75
N ALA A 94 15.39 -3.37 -3.49
CA ALA A 94 14.56 -4.24 -2.65
C ALA A 94 14.43 -3.68 -1.23
N ALA A 95 15.54 -3.23 -0.62
CA ALA A 95 15.54 -2.62 0.70
C ALA A 95 14.73 -1.30 0.74
N ALA A 96 14.86 -0.46 -0.29
CA ALA A 96 14.12 0.78 -0.43
C ALA A 96 12.61 0.56 -0.58
N LEU A 97 12.21 -0.41 -1.42
CA LEU A 97 10.81 -0.82 -1.60
C LEU A 97 10.20 -1.30 -0.29
N GLU A 98 10.91 -2.16 0.45
CA GLU A 98 10.45 -2.66 1.75
C GLU A 98 10.27 -1.51 2.75
N ARG A 99 11.24 -0.58 2.83
CA ARG A 99 11.19 0.57 3.73
C ARG A 99 10.02 1.50 3.43
N ARG A 100 9.73 1.78 2.16
CA ARG A 100 8.59 2.62 1.75
C ARG A 100 7.25 1.92 1.96
N ALA A 101 7.17 0.62 1.67
CA ALA A 101 5.98 -0.17 1.96
C ALA A 101 5.68 -0.20 3.47
N ARG A 102 6.72 -0.33 4.30
CA ARG A 102 6.60 -0.29 5.76
C ARG A 102 6.10 1.06 6.27
N LEU A 103 6.63 2.17 5.74
CA LEU A 103 6.15 3.52 6.07
C LEU A 103 4.65 3.68 5.78
N VAL A 104 4.18 3.19 4.63
CA VAL A 104 2.75 3.21 4.28
C VAL A 104 1.94 2.32 5.23
N ALA A 105 2.45 1.12 5.54
CA ALA A 105 1.80 0.19 6.43
C ALA A 105 1.66 0.77 7.85
N GLU A 106 2.71 1.38 8.41
CA GLU A 106 2.74 2.07 9.70
C GLU A 106 1.78 3.27 9.75
N ALA A 107 1.59 3.97 8.63
CA ALA A 107 0.55 5.00 8.53
C ALA A 107 -0.87 4.39 8.56
N GLY A 108 -1.01 3.08 8.31
CA GLY A 108 -2.29 2.36 8.26
C GLY A 108 -3.13 2.74 7.04
N LEU A 109 -2.49 3.14 5.95
CA LEU A 109 -3.16 3.66 4.77
C LEU A 109 -3.40 2.58 3.72
N SER A 110 -4.54 2.68 3.04
CA SER A 110 -4.86 1.86 1.88
C SER A 110 -4.00 2.27 0.68
N PRO A 111 -3.54 1.35 -0.20
CA PRO A 111 -2.87 1.71 -1.44
C PRO A 111 -3.77 2.48 -2.41
N PHE A 112 -5.09 2.44 -2.21
CA PHE A 112 -6.06 3.25 -2.94
C PHE A 112 -6.18 4.67 -2.37
N ASP A 113 -5.48 5.01 -1.29
CA ASP A 113 -5.45 6.34 -0.70
C ASP A 113 -4.27 7.14 -1.25
N ASP A 114 -4.53 8.37 -1.71
CA ASP A 114 -3.46 9.20 -2.29
C ASP A 114 -2.38 9.55 -1.26
N ARG A 115 -2.71 9.57 0.04
CA ARG A 115 -1.73 9.69 1.13
C ARG A 115 -0.74 8.52 1.11
N ALA A 116 -1.18 7.30 0.86
CA ALA A 116 -0.29 6.13 0.77
C ALA A 116 0.66 6.24 -0.42
N ARG A 117 0.13 6.66 -1.59
CA ARG A 117 0.92 6.85 -2.80
C ARG A 117 2.00 7.92 -2.60
N LEU A 118 1.64 9.03 -1.95
CA LEU A 118 2.57 10.10 -1.62
C LEU A 118 3.64 9.64 -0.62
N LEU A 119 3.28 8.93 0.45
CA LEU A 119 4.26 8.38 1.39
C LEU A 119 5.21 7.37 0.72
N PHE A 120 4.70 6.55 -0.20
CA PHE A 120 5.52 5.60 -0.94
C PHE A 120 6.52 6.32 -1.85
N LEU A 121 6.06 7.31 -2.62
CA LEU A 121 6.89 8.01 -3.59
C LEU A 121 7.88 8.99 -2.93
N HIS A 122 7.43 9.77 -1.96
CA HIS A 122 8.19 10.91 -1.41
C HIS A 122 8.64 10.72 0.03
N GLY A 123 8.06 9.76 0.75
CA GLY A 123 8.29 9.59 2.18
C GLY A 123 7.37 10.42 3.05
N ALA A 124 7.72 10.55 4.33
CA ALA A 124 6.96 11.38 5.25
C ALA A 124 7.06 12.87 4.83
N PRO A 125 5.94 13.61 4.81
CA PRO A 125 6.00 15.05 4.63
C PRO A 125 6.71 15.70 5.82
N ALA A 126 7.32 16.87 5.60
CA ALA A 126 7.92 17.67 6.67
C ALA A 126 6.85 18.21 7.64
N GLU A 127 5.65 18.48 7.12
CA GLU A 127 4.49 18.88 7.91
C GLU A 127 3.22 18.23 7.35
N ARG A 128 2.38 17.75 8.26
CA ARG A 128 1.02 17.27 8.01
C ARG A 128 0.08 17.95 8.98
N VAL A 129 -0.88 18.71 8.48
CA VAL A 129 -1.90 19.37 9.31
C VAL A 129 -3.29 18.95 8.89
N GLY A 130 -4.09 18.45 9.83
CA GLY A 130 -5.53 18.30 9.66
C GLY A 130 -6.23 19.64 9.82
N VAL A 131 -7.30 19.85 9.07
CA VAL A 131 -8.12 21.08 9.12
C VAL A 131 -9.34 20.79 9.99
N GLU A 132 -9.48 21.50 11.10
CA GLU A 132 -10.50 21.25 12.13
C GLU A 132 -11.75 22.11 11.90
N CYS A 133 -12.31 22.05 10.68
CA CYS A 133 -13.49 22.81 10.27
C CYS A 133 -14.58 21.91 9.68
N HIS A 134 -15.03 20.93 10.46
CA HIS A 134 -15.98 19.90 10.02
C HIS A 134 -17.38 20.42 9.62
N GLU A 135 -17.76 21.63 10.05
CA GLU A 135 -19.01 22.29 9.62
C GLU A 135 -18.89 22.98 8.25
N THR A 136 -17.67 23.22 7.77
CA THR A 136 -17.39 23.94 6.53
C THR A 136 -16.82 23.03 5.47
N TYR A 137 -15.84 22.20 5.82
CA TYR A 137 -15.09 21.37 4.89
C TYR A 137 -15.30 19.89 5.20
N VAL A 138 -15.30 19.06 4.15
CA VAL A 138 -15.05 17.62 4.33
C VAL A 138 -13.66 17.43 4.95
N PRO A 139 -13.32 16.27 5.54
CA PRO A 139 -12.01 16.09 6.17
C PRO A 139 -10.86 16.42 5.22
N LEU A 140 -10.04 17.42 5.58
CA LEU A 140 -8.91 17.89 4.79
C LEU A 140 -7.58 17.65 5.53
N GLU A 141 -6.54 17.41 4.75
CA GLU A 141 -5.16 17.42 5.22
C GLU A 141 -4.29 18.27 4.30
N VAL A 142 -3.46 19.12 4.91
CA VAL A 142 -2.47 19.96 4.23
C VAL A 142 -1.09 19.33 4.44
N TRP A 143 -0.43 18.94 3.36
CA TRP A 143 0.85 18.23 3.37
C TRP A 143 1.93 19.09 2.72
N ARG A 144 3.05 19.28 3.41
CA ARG A 144 4.20 20.04 2.90
C ARG A 144 5.45 19.17 2.85
N TYR A 145 6.11 19.14 1.70
CA TYR A 145 7.36 18.42 1.49
C TYR A 145 8.52 19.42 1.43
N GLY A 146 9.42 19.36 2.41
CA GLY A 146 10.52 20.32 2.57
C GLY A 146 10.32 21.28 3.74
N ILE A 147 11.41 21.92 4.16
CA ILE A 147 11.45 22.79 5.35
C ILE A 147 11.20 24.27 5.02
N ASP A 148 11.28 24.65 3.75
CA ASP A 148 11.05 26.02 3.30
C ASP A 148 9.55 26.38 3.42
N PRO A 149 9.19 27.54 4.00
CA PRO A 149 7.83 28.09 3.91
C PRO A 149 7.27 28.18 2.48
N ALA A 150 8.11 28.38 1.47
CA ALA A 150 7.71 28.41 0.06
C ALA A 150 7.63 27.01 -0.59
N ALA A 151 7.91 25.94 0.17
CA ALA A 151 7.84 24.59 -0.36
C ALA A 151 6.41 24.26 -0.82
N PRO A 152 6.25 23.51 -1.93
CA PRO A 152 4.93 23.21 -2.44
C PRO A 152 4.11 22.44 -1.41
N THR A 153 2.83 22.80 -1.33
CA THR A 153 1.89 22.22 -0.39
C THR A 153 0.78 21.52 -1.16
N LEU A 154 0.47 20.29 -0.78
CA LEU A 154 -0.63 19.51 -1.32
C LEU A 154 -1.82 19.57 -0.38
N LEU A 155 -3.00 19.72 -0.97
CA LEU A 155 -4.27 19.55 -0.25
C LEU A 155 -4.83 18.17 -0.58
N LEU A 156 -5.08 17.39 0.47
CA LEU A 156 -5.73 16.09 0.40
C LEU A 156 -7.08 16.21 1.08
N TYR A 157 -8.10 15.57 0.52
CA TYR A 157 -9.46 15.62 1.05
C TYR A 157 -10.11 14.26 0.97
N ARG A 158 -11.07 14.00 1.87
CA ARG A 158 -11.90 12.79 1.85
C ARG A 158 -13.29 13.16 1.30
N PRO A 159 -13.62 12.79 0.04
CA PRO A 159 -14.85 13.26 -0.62
C PRO A 159 -16.15 12.89 0.11
N ALA A 160 -16.16 11.75 0.78
CA ALA A 160 -17.29 11.29 1.58
C ALA A 160 -16.81 10.33 2.68
N VAL A 161 -17.65 10.12 3.69
CA VAL A 161 -17.40 9.10 4.73
C VAL A 161 -17.21 7.73 4.07
N GLY A 162 -16.19 7.00 4.51
CA GLY A 162 -15.85 5.70 3.92
C GLY A 162 -15.21 5.77 2.53
N ARG A 163 -14.83 6.94 2.01
CA ARG A 163 -13.98 7.04 0.81
C ARG A 163 -12.52 7.26 1.20
N HIS A 164 -11.61 6.87 0.30
CA HIS A 164 -10.17 7.14 0.44
C HIS A 164 -9.88 8.62 0.28
N TYR A 165 -8.82 9.11 0.91
CA TYR A 165 -8.35 10.48 0.64
C TYR A 165 -7.85 10.59 -0.81
N ARG A 166 -8.11 11.76 -1.40
CA ARG A 166 -7.74 12.15 -2.76
C ARG A 166 -6.95 13.44 -2.73
N ALA A 167 -5.97 13.59 -3.61
CA ALA A 167 -5.39 14.90 -3.88
C ALA A 167 -6.43 15.79 -4.55
N TRP A 168 -6.50 17.03 -4.07
CA TRP A 168 -7.35 18.04 -4.69
C TRP A 168 -6.70 18.55 -5.98
N TYR A 169 -7.47 18.54 -7.06
CA TYR A 169 -7.09 19.12 -8.35
C TYR A 169 -7.89 20.40 -8.57
N PRO A 170 -7.28 21.48 -9.09
CA PRO A 170 -8.00 22.70 -9.44
C PRO A 170 -9.25 22.51 -10.31
N THR A 171 -9.25 21.53 -11.23
CA THR A 171 -10.43 21.17 -12.03
C THR A 171 -11.60 20.61 -11.21
N ALA A 172 -11.35 20.02 -10.04
CA ALA A 172 -12.40 19.59 -9.12
C ALA A 172 -13.12 20.77 -8.45
N SER A 173 -12.61 22.00 -8.62
CA SER A 173 -13.09 23.22 -7.96
C SER A 173 -12.93 23.17 -6.43
N LYS A 174 -13.00 24.34 -5.79
CA LYS A 174 -13.03 24.42 -4.33
C LYS A 174 -14.32 23.82 -3.75
N ARG A 175 -15.39 23.69 -4.57
CA ARG A 175 -16.67 23.05 -4.22
C ARG A 175 -16.48 21.66 -3.60
N ALA A 176 -15.64 20.81 -4.21
CA ALA A 176 -15.38 19.44 -3.74
C ALA A 176 -14.74 19.36 -2.33
N LEU A 177 -14.31 20.48 -1.75
CA LEU A 177 -13.74 20.54 -0.41
C LEU A 177 -14.78 20.88 0.66
N TYR A 178 -15.90 21.50 0.28
CA TYR A 178 -16.95 21.90 1.21
C TYR A 178 -17.82 20.70 1.58
N THR A 179 -18.45 20.73 2.75
CA THR A 179 -19.55 19.82 3.06
C THR A 179 -20.76 20.14 2.18
N ASP A 180 -21.66 19.17 2.01
CA ASP A 180 -22.89 19.36 1.23
C ASP A 180 -23.73 20.55 1.76
N GLU A 181 -23.80 20.70 3.08
CA GLU A 181 -24.53 21.82 3.72
C GLU A 181 -23.86 23.17 3.45
N MET A 182 -22.53 23.22 3.49
CA MET A 182 -21.79 24.46 3.24
C MET A 182 -21.81 24.84 1.76
N GLU A 183 -21.72 23.87 0.86
CA GLU A 183 -21.87 24.10 -0.58
C GLU A 183 -23.25 24.71 -0.86
N TYR A 184 -24.32 24.11 -0.32
CA TYR A 184 -25.68 24.64 -0.45
C TYR A 184 -25.81 26.08 0.07
N LEU A 185 -25.23 26.38 1.25
CA LEU A 185 -25.23 27.73 1.81
C LEU A 185 -24.47 28.73 0.94
N LEU A 186 -23.34 28.32 0.37
CA LEU A 186 -22.56 29.17 -0.53
C LEU A 186 -23.32 29.46 -1.82
N GLU A 187 -24.03 28.49 -2.39
CA GLU A 187 -24.87 28.68 -3.56
C GLU A 187 -25.99 29.70 -3.30
N GLN A 188 -26.69 29.60 -2.17
CA GLN A 188 -27.72 30.58 -1.79
C GLN A 188 -27.15 31.99 -1.64
N ILE A 189 -25.96 32.13 -1.04
CA ILE A 189 -25.30 33.43 -0.89
C ILE A 189 -24.87 33.98 -2.26
N GLU A 190 -24.46 33.11 -3.19
CA GLU A 190 -24.13 33.48 -4.55
C GLU A 190 -25.34 33.97 -5.35
N GLU A 191 -26.52 33.38 -5.17
CA GLU A 191 -27.77 33.87 -5.76
C GLU A 191 -28.15 35.27 -5.24
N LEU A 192 -27.82 35.55 -3.98
CA LEU A 192 -28.08 36.84 -3.33
C LEU A 192 -26.94 37.85 -3.51
N ARG A 193 -25.93 37.52 -4.33
CA ARG A 193 -24.75 38.36 -4.56
C ARG A 193 -25.14 39.73 -5.11
N GLY A 194 -24.68 40.78 -4.42
CA GLY A 194 -25.03 42.17 -4.73
C GLY A 194 -26.21 42.74 -3.93
N ARG A 195 -26.98 41.89 -3.22
CA ARG A 195 -28.03 42.32 -2.28
C ARG A 195 -27.60 42.26 -0.82
N ILE A 196 -26.56 41.48 -0.53
CA ILE A 196 -26.02 41.29 0.81
C ILE A 196 -24.54 41.66 0.78
N SER A 197 -24.11 42.45 1.77
CA SER A 197 -22.70 42.76 2.00
C SER A 197 -22.28 42.14 3.33
N GLY A 198 -21.10 41.53 3.37
CA GLY A 198 -20.64 40.83 4.57
C GLY A 198 -19.33 40.07 4.35
N LYS A 199 -18.77 39.59 5.46
CA LYS A 199 -17.65 38.64 5.42
C LYS A 199 -18.12 37.35 4.73
N ARG A 200 -17.26 36.71 3.95
CA ARG A 200 -17.57 35.37 3.40
C ARG A 200 -17.94 34.42 4.54
N ILE A 201 -19.01 33.66 4.36
CA ILE A 201 -19.57 32.80 5.40
C ILE A 201 -18.60 31.73 5.86
N ASP A 202 -17.81 31.17 4.93
CA ASP A 202 -16.79 30.18 5.25
C ASP A 202 -15.68 30.76 6.13
N LEU A 203 -15.27 32.02 5.92
CA LEU A 203 -14.34 32.72 6.80
C LEU A 203 -14.97 33.15 8.14
N ALA A 204 -16.30 33.21 8.22
CA ALA A 204 -17.01 33.52 9.47
C ALA A 204 -17.11 32.28 10.37
N ILE A 205 -17.33 31.11 9.77
CA ILE A 205 -17.50 29.84 10.49
C ILE A 205 -16.14 29.15 10.74
N CYS A 206 -15.24 29.16 9.75
CA CYS A 206 -13.96 28.48 9.80
C CYS A 206 -12.78 29.47 9.71
N PRO A 207 -12.04 29.72 10.80
CA PRO A 207 -10.83 30.54 10.77
C PRO A 207 -9.75 30.00 9.81
N GLU A 208 -9.68 28.68 9.62
CA GLU A 208 -8.72 28.02 8.74
C GLU A 208 -9.04 28.19 7.24
N ALA A 209 -10.23 28.69 6.88
CA ALA A 209 -10.62 28.87 5.48
C ALA A 209 -9.65 29.77 4.70
N LYS A 210 -8.99 30.72 5.39
CA LYS A 210 -7.93 31.55 4.79
C LYS A 210 -6.71 30.71 4.38
N ARG A 211 -6.27 29.76 5.22
CA ARG A 211 -5.19 28.83 4.90
C ARG A 211 -5.58 27.97 3.70
N ILE A 212 -6.84 27.52 3.63
CA ILE A 212 -7.32 26.75 2.47
C ILE A 212 -7.34 27.60 1.20
N ASP A 213 -7.73 28.88 1.28
CA ASP A 213 -7.63 29.80 0.14
C ASP A 213 -6.17 29.98 -0.34
N GLU A 214 -5.22 29.99 0.58
CA GLU A 214 -3.78 30.11 0.30
C GLU A 214 -3.24 28.85 -0.39
N VAL A 215 -3.54 27.67 0.14
CA VAL A 215 -3.09 26.39 -0.45
C VAL A 215 -3.74 26.14 -1.81
N THR A 216 -5.04 26.40 -1.95
CA THR A 216 -5.77 26.19 -3.21
C THR A 216 -5.51 27.29 -4.25
N GLY A 217 -5.07 28.47 -3.79
CA GLY A 217 -5.03 29.68 -4.62
C GLY A 217 -6.42 30.13 -5.08
N VAL A 218 -7.48 29.77 -4.35
CA VAL A 218 -8.88 30.13 -4.66
C VAL A 218 -9.53 30.77 -3.44
N SER A 219 -9.82 32.07 -3.52
CA SER A 219 -10.60 32.80 -2.51
C SER A 219 -12.09 32.55 -2.72
N GLY A 220 -12.72 31.79 -1.82
CA GLY A 220 -14.11 31.36 -1.93
C GLY A 220 -14.29 30.40 -3.10
N LEU A 221 -15.37 30.53 -3.88
CA LEU A 221 -15.63 29.64 -5.03
C LEU A 221 -15.03 30.12 -6.35
N PHE A 222 -14.72 31.42 -6.49
CA PHE A 222 -14.33 32.02 -7.77
C PHE A 222 -13.10 32.92 -7.75
N GLY A 223 -12.54 33.22 -6.58
CA GLY A 223 -11.42 34.16 -6.43
C GLY A 223 -10.07 33.54 -6.81
N PHE A 224 -9.92 33.15 -8.07
CA PHE A 224 -8.72 32.48 -8.58
C PHE A 224 -7.51 33.40 -8.61
N ARG A 225 -6.41 32.96 -8.00
CA ARG A 225 -5.10 33.63 -8.09
C ARG A 225 -4.35 33.15 -9.35
N ARG A 226 -3.49 34.01 -9.90
CA ARG A 226 -2.72 33.72 -11.12
C ARG A 226 -1.62 32.68 -10.90
N ASP A 227 -1.08 32.63 -9.68
CA ASP A 227 0.02 31.78 -9.22
C ASP A 227 -0.44 30.47 -8.55
N ARG A 228 -1.74 30.15 -8.63
CA ARG A 228 -2.27 28.90 -8.06
C ARG A 228 -1.65 27.67 -8.74
N MET A 229 -1.58 26.58 -7.99
CA MET A 229 -1.21 25.27 -8.52
C MET A 229 -2.15 24.86 -9.65
N ARG A 230 -1.62 24.28 -10.73
CA ARG A 230 -2.40 23.69 -11.83
C ARG A 230 -2.50 22.18 -11.63
N ASP A 231 -3.45 21.55 -12.30
CA ASP A 231 -3.60 20.09 -12.31
C ASP A 231 -2.30 19.37 -12.67
N ALA A 232 -1.55 19.87 -13.64
CA ALA A 232 -0.26 19.31 -14.03
C ALA A 232 0.78 19.38 -12.89
N ASP A 233 0.71 20.41 -12.05
CA ASP A 233 1.62 20.58 -10.92
C ASP A 233 1.25 19.61 -9.79
N VAL A 234 -0.05 19.34 -9.55
CA VAL A 234 -0.52 18.27 -8.64
C VAL A 234 -0.15 16.88 -9.17
N ALA A 235 -0.40 16.62 -10.46
CA ALA A 235 -0.16 15.32 -11.10
C ALA A 235 1.31 14.88 -11.02
N ARG A 236 2.26 15.83 -11.07
CA ARG A 236 3.71 15.57 -10.91
C ARG A 236 4.07 14.93 -9.56
N TRP A 237 3.25 15.10 -8.52
CA TRP A 237 3.48 14.40 -7.24
C TRP A 237 3.17 12.91 -7.32
N PHE A 238 2.46 12.47 -8.35
CA PHE A 238 2.08 11.07 -8.55
C PHE A 238 2.81 10.44 -9.74
N THR A 239 3.70 11.18 -10.39
CA THR A 239 4.56 10.62 -11.44
C THR A 239 5.69 9.81 -10.81
N PRO A 240 6.14 8.73 -11.48
CA PRO A 240 7.33 8.01 -11.08
C PRO A 240 8.55 8.94 -10.96
N PRO A 241 9.52 8.63 -10.08
CA PRO A 241 10.77 9.39 -10.02
C PRO A 241 11.51 9.26 -11.35
N ALA A 242 12.03 10.39 -11.86
CA ALA A 242 12.85 10.39 -13.08
C ALA A 242 14.22 9.71 -12.87
N ASP A 243 14.73 9.76 -11.64
CA ASP A 243 15.97 9.09 -11.23
C ASP A 243 15.63 8.08 -10.11
N LEU A 244 15.59 6.80 -10.48
CA LEU A 244 15.30 5.70 -9.56
C LEU A 244 16.42 5.54 -8.52
N ALA A 245 17.68 5.80 -8.87
CA ALA A 245 18.80 5.70 -7.94
C ALA A 245 18.70 6.79 -6.86
N ALA A 246 18.32 8.02 -7.24
CA ALA A 246 18.05 9.08 -6.26
C ALA A 246 16.86 8.76 -5.36
N TRP A 247 15.80 8.15 -5.91
CA TRP A 247 14.67 7.66 -5.12
C TRP A 247 15.10 6.61 -4.10
N VAL A 248 15.92 5.62 -4.51
CA VAL A 248 16.45 4.58 -3.62
C VAL A 248 17.28 5.20 -2.49
N ARG A 249 18.20 6.12 -2.79
CA ARG A 249 18.97 6.84 -1.77
C ARG A 249 18.08 7.60 -0.78
N SER A 250 17.05 8.30 -1.27
CA SER A 250 16.07 8.99 -0.42
C SER A 250 15.27 8.01 0.45
N ALA A 251 14.85 6.89 -0.14
CA ALA A 251 14.10 5.85 0.54
C ALA A 251 14.93 5.10 1.60
N LEU A 252 16.26 5.13 1.54
CA LEU A 252 17.19 4.54 2.51
C LEU A 252 17.80 5.57 3.49
N ALA A 253 17.58 6.87 3.28
CA ALA A 253 18.08 7.93 4.16
C ALA A 253 17.58 7.77 5.61
N PRO A 254 18.41 7.84 6.66
CA PRO A 254 18.02 7.58 8.04
C PRO A 254 16.75 8.33 8.46
N ALA A 255 15.83 7.64 9.14
CA ALA A 255 14.66 8.29 9.71
C ALA A 255 15.08 9.12 10.92
N PRO A 256 14.39 10.24 11.22
CA PRO A 256 14.58 10.93 12.49
C PRO A 256 14.32 9.95 13.64
N ALA A 257 15.25 9.89 14.59
CA ALA A 257 15.17 8.98 15.73
C ALA A 257 14.00 9.37 16.65
N GLY A 258 13.20 8.40 17.10
CA GLY A 258 12.17 8.62 18.12
C GLY A 258 10.85 7.92 17.84
N GLY A 259 10.77 6.64 18.15
CA GLY A 259 9.52 5.88 18.21
C GLY A 259 9.68 4.67 19.13
N PRO A 260 8.61 4.18 19.78
CA PRO A 260 8.65 2.93 20.51
C PRO A 260 9.00 1.79 19.55
N GLU A 261 9.82 0.86 20.01
CA GLU A 261 10.19 -0.34 19.23
C GLU A 261 8.91 -1.06 18.76
N PRO A 262 8.77 -1.35 17.45
CA PRO A 262 7.58 -1.98 16.92
C PRO A 262 7.41 -3.39 17.48
N LEU A 263 6.17 -3.88 17.50
CA LEU A 263 5.94 -5.30 17.76
C LEU A 263 6.47 -6.12 16.56
N PRO A 264 6.96 -7.35 16.80
CA PRO A 264 7.38 -8.23 15.71
C PRO A 264 6.21 -8.53 14.77
N GLU A 265 6.50 -8.74 13.49
CA GLU A 265 5.48 -8.95 12.46
C GLU A 265 4.63 -10.20 12.74
N PRO A 266 3.30 -10.07 12.92
CA PRO A 266 2.44 -11.23 13.12
C PRO A 266 2.16 -11.94 11.81
N ARG A 267 1.96 -13.26 11.89
CA ARG A 267 1.45 -14.04 10.77
C ARG A 267 -0.05 -13.81 10.62
N LEU A 268 -0.47 -13.31 9.46
CA LEU A 268 -1.89 -13.17 9.11
C LEU A 268 -2.38 -14.34 8.25
N ALA A 269 -3.25 -15.15 8.82
CA ALA A 269 -4.02 -16.17 8.10
C ALA A 269 -5.46 -15.70 7.89
N ILE A 270 -5.99 -15.90 6.70
CA ILE A 270 -7.37 -15.57 6.33
C ILE A 270 -8.06 -16.89 5.99
N GLY A 271 -9.20 -17.16 6.61
CA GLY A 271 -10.01 -18.34 6.37
C GLY A 271 -11.49 -18.02 6.28
N PHE A 272 -12.26 -18.93 5.67
CA PHE A 272 -13.69 -18.75 5.42
C PHE A 272 -14.49 -19.91 6.05
N PRO A 273 -14.60 -19.97 7.40
CA PRO A 273 -15.09 -21.14 8.11
C PRO A 273 -16.57 -21.47 7.90
N GLU A 274 -17.40 -20.49 7.57
CA GLU A 274 -18.86 -20.66 7.56
C GLU A 274 -19.51 -19.75 6.51
N ARG A 275 -20.57 -20.23 5.86
CA ARG A 275 -21.46 -19.44 5.02
C ARG A 275 -22.73 -19.12 5.80
N ARG A 276 -23.10 -17.84 5.87
CA ARG A 276 -24.33 -17.35 6.49
C ARG A 276 -25.12 -16.54 5.47
N ASP A 277 -26.20 -17.12 4.98
CA ASP A 277 -27.05 -16.57 3.92
C ASP A 277 -26.24 -16.20 2.66
N GLN A 278 -26.26 -14.91 2.28
CA GLN A 278 -25.57 -14.34 1.13
C GLN A 278 -24.13 -13.88 1.47
N ARG A 279 -23.59 -14.23 2.65
CA ARG A 279 -22.26 -13.81 3.11
C ARG A 279 -21.44 -15.00 3.60
N LEU A 280 -20.12 -14.88 3.52
CA LEU A 280 -19.18 -15.79 4.18
C LEU A 280 -18.57 -15.10 5.40
N THR A 281 -18.51 -15.83 6.51
CA THR A 281 -17.70 -15.45 7.66
C THR A 281 -16.25 -15.50 7.23
N THR A 282 -15.60 -14.35 7.18
CA THR A 282 -14.17 -14.21 6.93
C THR A 282 -13.46 -14.06 8.27
N ARG A 283 -12.69 -15.09 8.64
CA ARG A 283 -11.91 -15.14 9.87
C ARG A 283 -10.48 -14.71 9.57
N PHE A 284 -10.04 -13.70 10.28
CA PHE A 284 -8.69 -13.20 10.26
C PHE A 284 -8.00 -13.61 11.55
N ARG A 285 -6.96 -14.44 11.40
CA ARG A 285 -6.16 -14.98 12.49
C ARG A 285 -4.80 -14.29 12.48
N LEU A 286 -4.55 -13.48 13.49
CA LEU A 286 -3.28 -12.79 13.71
C LEU A 286 -2.51 -13.57 14.77
N GLU A 287 -1.42 -14.21 14.37
CA GLU A 287 -0.52 -14.93 15.27
C GLU A 287 0.69 -14.06 15.55
N LEU A 288 0.82 -13.60 16.79
CA LEU A 288 2.03 -12.91 17.23
C LEU A 288 3.10 -13.97 17.53
N PRO A 289 4.39 -13.72 17.22
CA PRO A 289 5.46 -14.64 17.57
C PRO A 289 5.49 -14.97 19.06
N ALA A 290 5.91 -16.19 19.40
CA ALA A 290 6.17 -16.56 20.79
C ALA A 290 7.22 -15.60 21.38
N GLY A 291 7.06 -15.25 22.66
CA GLY A 291 7.94 -14.27 23.32
C GLY A 291 7.71 -12.81 22.91
N THR A 292 6.66 -12.50 22.13
CA THR A 292 6.29 -11.10 21.83
C THR A 292 6.16 -10.32 23.15
N PRO A 293 6.85 -9.17 23.31
CA PRO A 293 6.85 -8.40 24.55
C PRO A 293 5.51 -7.66 24.73
N LEU A 294 4.52 -8.39 25.25
CA LEU A 294 3.22 -7.87 25.64
C LEU A 294 3.26 -7.52 27.13
N GLU A 295 3.23 -6.22 27.42
CA GLU A 295 3.17 -5.73 28.79
C GLU A 295 1.81 -6.10 29.41
N ALA A 296 1.88 -6.68 30.61
CA ALA A 296 0.71 -7.03 31.39
C ALA A 296 0.44 -5.93 32.42
N VAL A 297 -0.82 -5.54 32.54
CA VAL A 297 -1.31 -4.58 33.52
C VAL A 297 -1.93 -5.29 34.71
N ASP A 298 -1.82 -4.70 35.90
CA ASP A 298 -2.49 -5.20 37.10
C ASP A 298 -3.98 -4.83 37.05
N ALA A 299 -4.84 -5.84 37.15
CA ALA A 299 -6.29 -5.68 37.13
C ALA A 299 -6.92 -6.51 38.25
N GLY A 300 -7.24 -5.84 39.37
CA GLY A 300 -8.18 -6.26 40.43
C GLY A 300 -8.37 -7.77 40.70
N GLY A 301 -7.29 -8.56 40.72
CA GLY A 301 -7.37 -10.02 40.81
C GLY A 301 -6.31 -10.79 40.00
N GLY A 302 -5.56 -10.13 39.13
CA GLY A 302 -4.43 -10.75 38.41
C GLY A 302 -3.73 -9.80 37.45
N ARG A 303 -2.75 -10.33 36.72
CA ARG A 303 -2.11 -9.65 35.60
C ARG A 303 -2.87 -10.01 34.32
N GLU A 304 -3.15 -9.03 33.48
CA GLU A 304 -3.79 -9.23 32.18
C GLU A 304 -3.08 -8.46 31.08
N VAL A 305 -3.13 -8.96 29.86
CA VAL A 305 -2.64 -8.30 28.65
C VAL A 305 -3.83 -7.74 27.89
N ARG A 306 -3.72 -6.50 27.42
CA ARG A 306 -4.76 -5.80 26.67
C ARG A 306 -4.24 -5.43 25.29
N VAL A 307 -4.82 -6.04 24.26
CA VAL A 307 -4.46 -5.77 22.85
C VAL A 307 -5.66 -5.24 22.11
N ALA A 308 -5.52 -4.10 21.45
CA ALA A 308 -6.50 -3.58 20.52
C ALA A 308 -6.09 -3.92 19.08
N VAL A 309 -6.96 -4.61 18.34
CA VAL A 309 -6.82 -4.80 16.89
C VAL A 309 -7.81 -3.88 16.21
N ALA A 310 -7.30 -2.85 15.56
CA ALA A 310 -8.07 -2.01 14.65
C ALA A 310 -7.75 -2.39 13.19
N GLY A 311 -8.69 -2.20 12.28
CA GLY A 311 -8.42 -2.43 10.87
C GLY A 311 -9.48 -1.86 9.93
N THR A 312 -9.11 -1.81 8.66
CA THR A 312 -9.97 -1.39 7.55
C THR A 312 -10.06 -2.52 6.53
N ILE A 313 -11.25 -2.75 6.00
CA ILE A 313 -11.48 -3.57 4.82
C ILE A 313 -11.72 -2.61 3.66
N ASP A 314 -10.73 -2.53 2.77
CA ASP A 314 -10.71 -1.60 1.66
C ASP A 314 -11.10 -2.30 0.35
N ARG A 315 -11.75 -1.52 -0.50
CA ARG A 315 -12.06 -1.82 -1.90
C ARG A 315 -11.57 -0.67 -2.77
N PRO A 316 -11.44 -0.87 -4.09
CA PRO A 316 -11.04 0.21 -5.00
C PRO A 316 -11.95 1.43 -4.92
N ASP A 317 -13.25 1.24 -4.68
CA ASP A 317 -14.22 2.32 -4.60
C ASP A 317 -14.25 3.00 -3.22
N GLY A 318 -13.81 2.34 -2.15
CA GLY A 318 -13.79 2.94 -0.82
C GLY A 318 -13.47 1.96 0.29
N ILE A 319 -13.68 2.42 1.52
CA ILE A 319 -13.60 1.65 2.74
C ILE A 319 -14.94 0.94 2.92
N PHE A 320 -14.93 -0.39 2.88
CA PHE A 320 -16.12 -1.20 3.12
C PHE A 320 -16.48 -1.25 4.60
N GLU A 321 -15.49 -1.40 5.46
CA GLU A 321 -15.69 -1.49 6.91
C GLU A 321 -14.44 -1.00 7.66
N GLU A 322 -14.65 -0.20 8.70
CA GLU A 322 -13.65 0.07 9.73
C GLU A 322 -14.06 -0.65 11.00
N PHE A 323 -13.10 -1.24 11.71
CA PHE A 323 -13.40 -1.95 12.94
C PHE A 323 -12.32 -1.83 14.00
N ARG A 324 -12.73 -2.01 15.26
CA ARG A 324 -11.84 -2.14 16.41
C ARG A 324 -12.34 -3.24 17.33
N THR A 325 -11.45 -4.15 17.69
CA THR A 325 -11.73 -5.25 18.62
C THR A 325 -10.67 -5.24 19.71
N ARG A 326 -11.10 -5.26 20.97
CA ARG A 326 -10.22 -5.32 22.13
C ARG A 326 -10.18 -6.73 22.67
N PHE A 327 -8.98 -7.24 22.90
CA PHE A 327 -8.72 -8.55 23.48
C PHE A 327 -8.14 -8.35 24.87
N VAL A 328 -8.64 -9.13 25.83
CA VAL A 328 -8.14 -9.19 27.20
C VAL A 328 -7.91 -10.66 27.53
N PHE A 329 -6.68 -11.00 27.92
CA PHE A 329 -6.29 -12.38 28.23
C PHE A 329 -5.17 -12.40 29.26
N ALA A 330 -4.99 -13.53 29.95
CA ALA A 330 -3.88 -13.72 30.86
C ALA A 330 -2.53 -13.67 30.10
N PRO A 331 -1.43 -13.21 30.73
CA PRO A 331 -0.12 -13.17 30.09
C PRO A 331 0.23 -14.52 29.46
N PRO A 332 0.52 -14.56 28.15
CA PRO A 332 0.83 -15.81 27.48
C PRO A 332 2.14 -16.38 28.03
N ALA A 333 2.21 -17.70 28.13
CA ALA A 333 3.49 -18.37 28.43
C ALA A 333 4.51 -18.01 27.33
N ALA A 334 5.79 -17.92 27.69
CA ALA A 334 6.86 -17.45 26.78
C ALA A 334 6.93 -18.22 25.44
N TRP A 335 6.49 -19.47 25.43
CA TRP A 335 6.51 -20.39 24.28
C TRP A 335 5.17 -20.51 23.55
N SER A 336 4.12 -19.84 24.03
CA SER A 336 2.78 -19.89 23.44
C SER A 336 2.50 -18.61 22.65
N PRO A 337 2.36 -18.69 21.31
CA PRO A 337 2.07 -17.52 20.49
C PRO A 337 0.63 -17.03 20.76
N PRO A 338 0.42 -15.76 21.13
CA PRO A 338 -0.92 -15.22 21.26
C PRO A 338 -1.60 -15.14 19.89
N VAL A 339 -2.82 -15.66 19.81
CA VAL A 339 -3.63 -15.68 18.58
C VAL A 339 -4.86 -14.79 18.75
N LEU A 340 -4.98 -13.78 17.91
CA LEU A 340 -6.10 -12.84 17.90
C LEU A 340 -7.01 -13.15 16.72
N LEU A 341 -8.28 -13.45 17.01
CA LEU A 341 -9.28 -13.81 16.00
C LEU A 341 -10.27 -12.67 15.81
N VAL A 342 -10.43 -12.22 14.57
CA VAL A 342 -11.44 -11.23 14.18
C VAL A 342 -12.26 -11.83 13.05
N GLU A 343 -13.58 -11.74 13.12
CA GLU A 343 -14.49 -12.30 12.11
C GLU A 343 -15.38 -11.23 11.51
N ARG A 344 -15.54 -11.23 10.19
CA ARG A 344 -16.43 -10.30 9.46
C ARG A 344 -17.26 -11.02 8.43
N ALA A 345 -18.50 -10.59 8.24
CA ALA A 345 -19.40 -11.17 7.24
C ALA A 345 -19.25 -10.43 5.91
N LEU A 346 -18.56 -11.05 4.95
CA LEU A 346 -18.24 -10.46 3.64
C LEU A 346 -19.01 -11.15 2.51
N ARG A 347 -19.26 -10.42 1.43
CA ARG A 347 -19.89 -11.01 0.24
C ARG A 347 -18.87 -11.85 -0.54
N PRO A 348 -19.28 -12.99 -1.13
CA PRO A 348 -18.47 -13.78 -2.06
C PRO A 348 -17.95 -12.95 -3.23
N GLU A 349 -16.84 -13.39 -3.83
CA GLU A 349 -16.26 -12.89 -5.09
C GLU A 349 -15.81 -11.42 -5.10
N VAL A 350 -15.87 -10.74 -3.95
CA VAL A 350 -15.39 -9.37 -3.83
C VAL A 350 -13.91 -9.38 -3.45
N SER A 351 -13.07 -8.86 -4.34
CA SER A 351 -11.66 -8.58 -4.03
C SER A 351 -11.59 -7.43 -3.04
N SER A 352 -10.97 -7.69 -1.90
CA SER A 352 -10.83 -6.74 -0.79
C SER A 352 -9.38 -6.72 -0.30
N ARG A 353 -8.99 -5.63 0.37
CA ARG A 353 -7.74 -5.57 1.12
C ARG A 353 -8.08 -5.39 2.59
N ILE A 354 -7.38 -6.11 3.45
CA ILE A 354 -7.45 -5.89 4.89
C ILE A 354 -6.16 -5.20 5.34
N SER A 355 -6.29 -4.10 6.08
CA SER A 355 -5.19 -3.46 6.80
C SER A 355 -5.49 -3.54 8.29
N ARG A 356 -4.52 -3.95 9.11
CA ARG A 356 -4.69 -4.13 10.56
C ARG A 356 -3.56 -3.50 11.31
N ARG A 357 -3.91 -2.91 12.44
CA ARG A 357 -3.01 -2.40 13.47
C ARG A 357 -3.32 -3.13 14.77
N ALA A 358 -2.37 -3.91 15.26
CA ALA A 358 -2.39 -4.41 16.63
C ALA A 358 -1.62 -3.44 17.51
N THR A 359 -2.25 -2.98 18.59
CA THR A 359 -1.65 -2.07 19.58
C THR A 359 -1.72 -2.73 20.94
N ASN A 360 -0.58 -2.80 21.62
CA ASN A 360 -0.54 -3.13 23.03
C ASN A 360 -0.85 -1.85 23.82
N ASP A 361 -1.91 -1.85 24.64
CA ASP A 361 -2.44 -0.63 25.29
C ASP A 361 -1.40 0.08 26.18
N SER A 362 -0.40 -0.65 26.68
CA SER A 362 0.84 -0.14 27.31
C SER A 362 1.99 -1.05 26.87
N PRO A 363 3.14 -0.57 26.36
CA PRO A 363 3.60 0.81 26.26
C PRO A 363 3.24 1.45 24.91
N GLY A 364 2.11 1.07 24.31
CA GLY A 364 1.66 1.63 23.03
C GLY A 364 2.42 1.10 21.81
N ARG A 365 3.15 -0.03 21.94
CA ARG A 365 3.83 -0.69 20.79
C ARG A 365 2.80 -1.13 19.76
N ARG A 366 3.16 -1.00 18.48
CA ARG A 366 2.26 -1.24 17.36
C ARG A 366 2.91 -2.17 16.34
N VAL A 367 2.08 -2.95 15.66
CA VAL A 367 2.45 -3.61 14.42
C VAL A 367 1.31 -3.53 13.43
N HIS A 368 1.69 -3.42 12.17
CA HIS A 368 0.78 -3.28 11.05
C HIS A 368 0.95 -4.44 10.10
N VAL A 369 -0.16 -5.05 9.71
CA VAL A 369 -0.17 -6.08 8.66
C VAL A 369 -1.30 -5.79 7.70
N ALA A 370 -0.97 -5.80 6.42
CA ALA A 370 -1.95 -5.61 5.36
C ALA A 370 -1.84 -6.75 4.33
N ARG A 371 -2.99 -7.20 3.81
CA ARG A 371 -3.04 -8.27 2.82
C ARG A 371 -4.26 -8.14 1.91
N GLY A 372 -4.06 -8.33 0.61
CA GLY A 372 -5.15 -8.49 -0.35
C GLY A 372 -5.73 -9.90 -0.29
N PHE A 373 -7.05 -10.05 -0.45
CA PHE A 373 -7.71 -11.34 -0.51
C PHE A 373 -9.00 -11.27 -1.34
N THR A 374 -9.45 -12.42 -1.83
CA THR A 374 -10.73 -12.58 -2.51
C THR A 374 -11.56 -13.57 -1.71
N VAL A 375 -12.81 -13.21 -1.42
CA VAL A 375 -13.75 -14.12 -0.75
C VAL A 375 -14.19 -15.18 -1.77
N PRO A 376 -14.07 -16.48 -1.47
CA PRO A 376 -14.53 -17.54 -2.38
C PRO A 376 -16.05 -17.53 -2.54
N ALA A 377 -16.53 -18.16 -3.61
CA ALA A 377 -17.95 -18.28 -3.98
C ALA A 377 -18.79 -19.16 -3.01
#